data_AF-A0A1V4UAG5-F1
#
_entry.id   AF-A0A1V4UAG5-F1
#
_cell.length_a   1.000
_cell.length_b   1.000
_cell.length_c   1.000
_cell.angle_alpha   90.00
_cell.angle_beta   90.00
_cell.angle_gamma   90.00
#
_symmetry.space_group_name_H-M   'P 1'
#
loop_
_entity.id
_entity.type
_entity.pdbx_description
1 polymer ?
#
loop_
_entity_poly.entity_id
_entity_poly.type
_entity_poly.pdbx_seq_one_letter_code
_entity_poly.pdbx_strand_id
1 'polypeptide(L)'
;MDHITQHTGKSVLNISHQADYSFRVGTESAHRGEYLRALEHFEKALSSDPHFAMAWHEKGNCLDELGRCDEALSSYDTAIQLDPHHAEAWFNKGLTLKKMGREKEAYSCMNHGVDLALGR
;
A
#
# COMPACT_ATOMS: atom_id res chain seq x y z
N MET A 1 -10.66 -34.28 8.37
CA MET A 1 -11.58 -33.52 9.25
C MET A 1 -10.68 -32.90 10.27
N ASP A 2 -10.19 -31.68 10.02
CA ASP A 2 -9.32 -30.99 10.95
C ASP A 2 -9.87 -29.61 11.27
N HIS A 3 -9.92 -29.38 12.57
CA HIS A 3 -10.66 -28.37 13.29
C HIS A 3 -9.88 -27.05 13.39
N ILE A 4 -10.63 -25.94 13.27
CA ILE A 4 -10.56 -24.70 14.07
C ILE A 4 -9.27 -23.87 13.99
N THR A 5 -9.38 -22.62 13.54
CA THR A 5 -9.01 -21.47 14.39
C THR A 5 -9.91 -20.28 14.06
N GLN A 6 -10.75 -19.90 15.03
CA GLN A 6 -11.43 -18.61 15.09
C GLN A 6 -10.41 -17.55 15.53
N HIS A 7 -10.27 -16.46 14.77
CA HIS A 7 -9.68 -15.22 15.26
C HIS A 7 -10.64 -14.05 15.03
N THR A 8 -11.38 -13.74 16.09
CA THR A 8 -11.65 -12.39 16.63
C THR A 8 -11.52 -11.18 15.69
N GLY A 9 -12.67 -10.61 15.33
CA GLY A 9 -12.99 -9.19 15.54
C GLY A 9 -12.08 -8.12 14.93
N LYS A 10 -12.35 -7.77 13.67
CA LYS A 10 -12.47 -6.41 13.10
C LYS A 10 -12.97 -6.57 11.67
N SER A 11 -13.85 -5.67 11.24
CA SER A 11 -14.55 -5.65 9.93
C SER A 11 -13.69 -6.15 8.77
N VAL A 12 -13.83 -7.44 8.42
CA VAL A 12 -13.17 -8.00 7.23
C VAL A 12 -13.99 -7.54 6.04
N LEU A 13 -13.49 -6.50 5.38
CA LEU A 13 -13.80 -6.20 3.99
C LEU A 13 -13.85 -7.52 3.23
N ASN A 14 -14.87 -7.69 2.40
CA ASN A 14 -15.14 -8.89 1.61
C ASN A 14 -14.09 -9.03 0.48
N ILE A 15 -12.83 -9.17 0.86
CA ILE A 15 -11.71 -9.34 -0.04
C ILE A 15 -11.88 -10.73 -0.65
N SER A 16 -11.90 -10.81 -1.99
CA SER A 16 -11.98 -12.10 -2.65
C SER A 16 -10.82 -12.99 -2.18
N HIS A 17 -11.06 -14.28 -1.95
CA HIS A 17 -10.02 -15.23 -1.50
C HIS A 17 -8.78 -15.22 -2.43
N GLN A 18 -8.99 -14.87 -3.70
CA GLN A 18 -7.93 -14.69 -4.69
C GLN A 18 -7.10 -13.40 -4.48
N ALA A 19 -7.74 -12.29 -4.08
CA ALA A 19 -7.05 -11.04 -3.76
C ALA A 19 -6.16 -11.21 -2.53
N ASP A 20 -6.68 -11.85 -1.47
CA ASP A 20 -5.93 -12.11 -0.23
C ASP A 20 -4.70 -13.00 -0.48
N TYR A 21 -4.86 -14.09 -1.22
CA TYR A 21 -3.75 -14.96 -1.59
C TYR A 21 -2.67 -14.21 -2.37
N SER A 22 -3.06 -13.44 -3.39
CA SER A 22 -2.12 -12.70 -4.24
C SER A 22 -1.39 -11.63 -3.42
N PHE A 23 -2.09 -10.90 -2.56
CA PHE A 23 -1.52 -9.89 -1.69
C PHE A 23 -0.46 -10.45 -0.74
N ARG A 24 -0.75 -11.60 -0.10
CA ARG A 24 0.19 -12.26 0.81
C ARG A 24 1.48 -12.68 0.11
N VAL A 25 1.37 -13.30 -1.07
CA VAL A 25 2.56 -13.70 -1.85
C VAL A 25 3.34 -12.47 -2.32
N GLY A 26 2.64 -11.40 -2.74
CA GLY A 26 3.27 -10.13 -3.11
C GLY A 26 4.08 -9.53 -1.97
N THR A 27 3.51 -9.51 -0.76
CA THR A 27 4.17 -9.02 0.46
C THR A 27 5.42 -9.84 0.79
N GLU A 28 5.31 -11.17 0.72
CA GLU A 28 6.47 -12.06 0.96
C GLU A 28 7.59 -11.84 -0.05
N SER A 29 7.26 -11.67 -1.34
CA SER A 29 8.23 -11.32 -2.38
C SER A 29 8.86 -9.95 -2.14
N ALA A 30 8.08 -8.94 -1.72
CA ALA A 30 8.60 -7.61 -1.40
C ALA A 30 9.61 -7.66 -0.25
N HIS A 31 9.32 -8.42 0.82
CA HIS A 31 10.26 -8.63 1.93
C HIS A 31 11.57 -9.30 1.50
N ARG A 32 11.56 -10.08 0.41
CA ARG A 32 12.75 -10.70 -0.18
C ARG A 32 13.50 -9.79 -1.16
N GLY A 33 12.99 -8.58 -1.41
CA GLY A 33 13.52 -7.65 -2.43
C GLY A 33 13.16 -8.06 -3.86
N GLU A 34 12.28 -9.05 -4.05
CA GLU A 34 11.81 -9.49 -5.37
C GLU A 34 10.71 -8.53 -5.89
N TYR A 35 11.00 -7.24 -5.99
CA TYR A 35 10.00 -6.19 -6.21
C TYR A 35 9.19 -6.35 -7.49
N LEU A 36 9.80 -6.79 -8.59
CA LEU A 36 9.07 -7.04 -9.85
C LEU A 36 8.02 -8.16 -9.69
N ARG A 37 8.38 -9.22 -8.97
CA ARG A 37 7.47 -10.33 -8.67
C ARG A 37 6.36 -9.89 -7.71
N ALA A 38 6.72 -9.08 -6.71
CA ALA A 38 5.75 -8.49 -5.79
C ALA A 38 4.70 -7.67 -6.56
N LEU A 39 5.13 -6.85 -7.52
CA LEU A 39 4.23 -6.05 -8.37
C LEU A 39 3.24 -6.92 -9.15
N GLU A 40 3.68 -8.00 -9.78
CA GLU A 40 2.77 -8.91 -10.49
C GLU A 40 1.67 -9.46 -9.56
N HIS A 41 2.02 -9.75 -8.32
CA HIS A 41 1.10 -10.28 -7.33
C HIS A 41 0.15 -9.20 -6.79
N PHE A 42 0.63 -7.99 -6.56
CA PHE A 42 -0.24 -6.86 -6.20
C PHE A 42 -1.18 -6.49 -7.33
N GLU A 43 -0.76 -6.55 -8.59
CA GLU A 43 -1.65 -6.32 -9.74
C GLU A 43 -2.74 -7.39 -9.86
N LYS A 44 -2.44 -8.65 -9.57
CA LYS A 44 -3.45 -9.71 -9.48
C LYS A 44 -4.42 -9.48 -8.33
N ALA A 45 -3.93 -9.02 -7.18
CA ALA A 45 -4.77 -8.66 -6.04
C ALA A 45 -5.73 -7.52 -6.41
N LEU A 46 -5.20 -6.46 -7.01
CA LEU A 46 -5.95 -5.27 -7.44
C LEU A 46 -6.91 -5.54 -8.61
N SER A 47 -6.58 -6.47 -9.50
CA SER A 47 -7.50 -6.92 -10.56
C SER A 47 -8.71 -7.64 -9.98
N SER A 48 -8.54 -8.28 -8.82
CA SER A 48 -9.62 -9.00 -8.12
C SER A 48 -10.40 -8.07 -7.19
N ASP A 49 -9.73 -7.11 -6.56
CA ASP A 49 -10.34 -6.04 -5.77
C ASP A 49 -9.60 -4.69 -5.98
N PRO A 50 -10.13 -3.81 -6.85
CA PRO A 50 -9.54 -2.50 -7.10
C PRO A 50 -9.61 -1.53 -5.91
N HIS A 51 -10.46 -1.81 -4.91
CA HIS A 51 -10.64 -0.94 -3.73
C HIS A 51 -9.74 -1.34 -2.56
N PHE A 52 -8.79 -2.26 -2.78
CA PHE A 52 -7.87 -2.71 -1.75
C PHE A 52 -6.75 -1.69 -1.50
N ALA A 53 -7.02 -0.69 -0.65
CA ALA A 53 -6.09 0.41 -0.36
C ALA A 53 -4.68 -0.04 0.04
N MET A 54 -4.58 -1.08 0.89
CA MET A 54 -3.28 -1.63 1.33
C MET A 54 -2.48 -2.24 0.16
N ALA A 55 -3.13 -2.89 -0.80
CA ALA A 55 -2.44 -3.42 -1.98
C ALA A 55 -1.92 -2.30 -2.91
N TRP A 56 -2.63 -1.18 -3.01
CA TRP A 56 -2.14 0.02 -3.72
C TRP A 56 -0.93 0.65 -3.03
N HIS A 57 -0.94 0.73 -1.70
CA HIS A 57 0.21 1.21 -0.92
C HIS A 57 1.44 0.32 -1.12
N GLU A 58 1.31 -1.00 -0.98
CA GLU A 58 2.44 -1.93 -1.17
C GLU A 58 2.95 -1.97 -2.61
N LYS A 59 2.06 -1.81 -3.59
CA LYS A 59 2.45 -1.58 -5.00
C LYS A 59 3.31 -0.33 -5.11
N GLY A 60 2.91 0.76 -4.46
CA GLY A 60 3.67 2.01 -4.40
C GLY A 60 5.06 1.83 -3.81
N ASN A 61 5.18 1.11 -2.69
CA ASN A 61 6.47 0.81 -2.05
C ASN A 61 7.41 0.08 -3.01
N CYS A 62 6.92 -0.96 -3.70
CA CYS A 62 7.73 -1.70 -4.67
C CYS A 62 8.16 -0.84 -5.88
N LEU A 63 7.30 0.05 -6.36
CA LEU A 63 7.63 0.97 -7.45
C LEU A 63 8.70 1.98 -7.03
N ASP A 64 8.61 2.50 -5.80
CA ASP A 64 9.57 3.44 -5.24
C ASP A 64 10.96 2.79 -5.06
N GLU A 65 11.01 1.55 -4.59
CA GLU A 65 12.24 0.75 -4.49
C GLU A 65 12.88 0.47 -5.86
N LEU A 66 12.05 0.33 -6.91
CA LEU A 66 12.50 0.21 -8.30
C LEU A 66 12.85 1.56 -8.96
N GLY A 67 12.73 2.67 -8.23
CA GLY A 67 13.00 4.02 -8.74
C GLY A 67 11.90 4.58 -9.65
N ARG A 68 10.77 3.89 -9.80
CA ARG A 68 9.61 4.31 -10.62
C ARG A 68 8.72 5.28 -9.84
N CYS A 69 9.30 6.43 -9.49
CA CYS A 69 8.73 7.37 -8.53
C CYS A 69 7.34 7.88 -8.94
N ASP A 70 7.12 8.26 -10.21
CA ASP A 70 5.82 8.76 -10.68
C ASP A 70 4.69 7.73 -10.54
N GLU A 71 4.99 6.46 -10.81
CA GLU A 71 4.02 5.37 -10.67
C GLU A 71 3.78 5.03 -9.21
N ALA A 72 4.81 5.15 -8.36
CA ALA A 72 4.67 5.02 -6.92
C ALA A 72 3.72 6.10 -6.36
N LEU A 73 3.91 7.37 -6.75
CA LEU A 73 3.02 8.47 -6.36
C LEU A 73 1.56 8.19 -6.76
N SER A 74 1.34 7.73 -7.99
CA SER A 74 0.00 7.38 -8.47
C SER A 74 -0.64 6.26 -7.66
N SER A 75 0.16 5.29 -7.22
CA SER A 75 -0.30 4.18 -6.38
C SER A 75 -0.64 4.65 -4.96
N TYR A 76 0.21 5.50 -4.36
CA TYR A 76 -0.09 6.11 -3.06
C TYR A 76 -1.32 7.02 -3.11
N ASP A 77 -1.49 7.80 -4.18
CA ASP A 77 -2.68 8.64 -4.37
C ASP A 77 -3.95 7.80 -4.41
N THR A 78 -3.91 6.65 -5.08
CA THR A 78 -5.05 5.72 -5.12
C THR A 78 -5.31 5.12 -3.73
N ALA A 79 -4.27 4.71 -3.00
CA ALA A 79 -4.40 4.21 -1.63
C ALA A 79 -5.03 5.26 -0.70
N ILE A 80 -4.60 6.53 -0.79
CA ILE A 80 -5.12 7.66 -0.01
C ILE A 80 -6.57 7.99 -0.40
N GLN A 81 -6.93 7.89 -1.69
CA GLN A 81 -8.32 8.11 -2.12
C GLN A 81 -9.27 7.05 -1.55
N LEU A 82 -8.81 5.81 -1.46
CA LEU A 82 -9.58 4.69 -0.91
C LEU A 82 -9.64 4.71 0.62
N ASP A 83 -8.53 5.08 1.26
CA ASP A 83 -8.42 5.25 2.71
C ASP A 83 -7.66 6.55 3.03
N PRO A 84 -8.38 7.69 3.20
CA PRO A 84 -7.78 8.97 3.52
C PRO A 84 -7.01 8.99 4.84
N HIS A 85 -7.30 8.05 5.75
CA HIS A 85 -6.66 7.93 7.06
C HIS A 85 -5.42 7.02 7.05
N HIS A 86 -5.02 6.54 5.88
CA HIS A 86 -3.83 5.69 5.71
C HIS A 86 -2.54 6.50 5.88
N ALA A 87 -2.12 6.72 7.13
CA ALA A 87 -0.98 7.55 7.48
C ALA A 87 0.33 7.13 6.79
N GLU A 88 0.57 5.83 6.63
CA GLU A 88 1.78 5.30 5.99
C GLU A 88 1.88 5.66 4.49
N ALA A 89 0.75 5.76 3.79
CA ALA A 89 0.71 6.10 2.37
C ALA A 89 1.00 7.60 2.17
N TRP A 90 0.49 8.45 3.07
CA TRP A 90 0.87 9.86 3.13
C TRP A 90 2.36 10.05 3.40
N PHE A 91 2.91 9.30 4.34
CA PHE A 91 4.32 9.37 4.69
C PHE A 91 5.21 8.91 3.52
N ASN A 92 4.92 7.74 2.94
CA ASN A 92 5.70 7.19 1.84
C ASN A 92 5.59 8.04 0.58
N LYS A 93 4.41 8.59 0.26
CA LYS A 93 4.25 9.61 -0.79
C LYS A 93 5.16 10.82 -0.55
N GLY A 94 5.20 11.32 0.68
CA GLY A 94 6.08 12.42 1.07
C GLY A 94 7.56 12.10 0.87
N LEU A 95 8.00 10.88 1.24
CA LEU A 95 9.37 10.43 1.01
C LEU A 95 9.70 10.33 -0.49
N THR A 96 8.82 9.78 -1.31
CA THR A 96 9.00 9.72 -2.77
C THR A 96 9.07 11.11 -3.39
N LEU A 97 8.20 12.05 -2.98
CA LEU A 97 8.25 13.45 -3.42
C LEU A 97 9.58 14.11 -3.05
N LYS A 98 10.12 13.83 -1.86
CA LYS A 98 11.44 14.31 -1.45
C LYS A 98 12.55 13.73 -2.33
N LYS A 99 12.50 12.42 -2.66
CA LYS A 99 13.45 11.79 -3.61
C LYS A 99 13.44 12.48 -4.98
N MET A 100 12.27 12.95 -5.42
CA MET A 100 12.10 13.71 -6.67
C MET A 100 12.46 15.21 -6.56
N GLY A 101 12.88 15.70 -5.40
CA GLY A 101 13.19 17.13 -5.18
C GLY A 101 11.96 18.03 -5.00
N ARG A 102 10.76 17.48 -4.84
CA ARG A 102 9.49 18.21 -4.65
C ARG A 102 9.25 18.50 -3.17
N GLU A 103 10.17 19.24 -2.56
CA GLU A 103 10.23 19.41 -1.09
C GLU A 103 8.95 19.99 -0.46
N LYS A 104 8.36 21.02 -1.07
CA LYS A 104 7.14 21.66 -0.53
C LYS A 104 5.98 20.68 -0.41
N GLU A 105 5.78 19.86 -1.43
CA GLU A 105 4.71 18.86 -1.47
C GLU A 105 5.01 17.69 -0.53
N ALA A 106 6.28 17.30 -0.43
CA ALA A 106 6.74 16.31 0.54
C ALA A 106 6.40 16.73 1.98
N TYR A 107 6.76 17.95 2.38
CA TYR A 107 6.45 18.47 3.72
C TYR A 107 4.94 18.48 4.02
N SER A 108 4.13 18.87 3.04
CA SER A 108 2.67 18.84 3.17
C SER A 108 2.14 17.41 3.43
N CYS A 109 2.58 16.44 2.61
CA CYS A 109 2.16 15.05 2.75
C CYS A 109 2.63 14.44 4.08
N MET A 110 3.87 14.69 4.48
CA MET A 110 4.41 14.17 5.74
C MET A 110 3.71 14.77 6.95
N ASN A 111 3.42 16.08 6.94
CA ASN A 111 2.69 16.71 8.04
C ASN A 111 1.29 16.11 8.18
N HIS A 112 0.58 15.92 7.06
CA HIS A 112 -0.75 15.31 7.08
C HIS A 112 -0.71 13.86 7.60
N GLY A 113 0.26 13.05 7.17
CA GLY A 113 0.45 11.70 7.69
C GLY A 113 0.73 11.67 9.19
N VAL A 114 1.49 12.64 9.71
CA VAL A 114 1.76 12.79 11.15
C VAL A 114 0.50 13.20 11.92
N ASP A 115 -0.28 14.14 11.40
CA ASP A 115 -1.54 14.56 12.04
C ASP A 115 -2.51 13.37 12.16
N LEU A 116 -2.64 12.57 11.09
CA LEU A 116 -3.42 11.33 11.09
C LEU A 116 -2.92 10.32 12.11
N ALA A 117 -1.60 10.06 12.16
CA ALA A 117 -1.00 9.12 13.10
C ALA A 117 -1.19 9.53 14.56
N LEU A 118 -1.30 10.84 14.82
CA LEU A 118 -1.48 11.41 16.15
C LEU A 118 -2.96 11.69 16.48
N GLY A 119 -3.87 11.44 15.54
CA GLY A 119 -5.32 11.66 15.69
C GLY A 119 -5.70 13.13 15.89
N ARG A 120 -4.98 14.05 15.25
CA ARG A 120 -5.13 15.52 15.38
C ARG A 120 -5.88 16.12 14.20
#